data_AF-A0AAW5TE37-F1
#
_entry.id   AF-A0AAW5TE37-F1
#
_cell.length_a   1.000
_cell.length_b   1.000
_cell.length_c   1.000
_cell.angle_alpha   90.00
_cell.angle_beta   90.00
_cell.angle_gamma   90.00
#
_symmetry.space_group_name_H-M   'P 1'
#
loop_
_entity.id
_entity.type
_entity.pdbx_description
1 polymer ?
#
loop_
_entity_poly.entity_id
_entity_poly.type
_entity_poly.pdbx_seq_one_letter_code
_entity_poly.pdbx_strand_id
1 'polypeptide(L)'
;MNEAGILHIPDSRYCFAINENELVIRFRLAKEDRDVKVFLLYGMKYDYQTKRKEKEIFICYEDKLFVYFEVKLHLDDTRFAYIFRLEKENELYYFSEDGVTQDYDFSNAFYNF
;
A
#
# COMPACT_ATOMS: atom_id res chain seq x y z
N MET A 1 11.58 7.40 9.33
CA MET A 1 10.22 7.68 8.83
C MET A 1 9.32 7.85 10.05
N ASN A 2 8.40 8.81 10.06
CA ASN A 2 7.47 9.02 11.17
C ASN A 2 6.30 8.04 11.05
N GLU A 3 6.45 6.86 11.67
CA GLU A 3 5.46 5.79 11.61
C GLU A 3 4.07 6.20 12.14
N ALA A 4 4.00 7.14 13.08
CA ALA A 4 2.74 7.65 13.61
C ALA A 4 1.89 8.40 12.55
N GLY A 5 2.51 8.86 11.45
CA GLY A 5 1.81 9.46 10.32
C GLY A 5 1.30 8.47 9.29
N ILE A 6 1.77 7.22 9.35
CA ILE A 6 1.41 6.17 8.39
C ILE A 6 -0.01 5.69 8.68
N LEU A 7 -0.83 5.58 7.64
CA LEU A 7 -2.14 4.95 7.78
C LEU A 7 -2.64 4.42 6.45
N HIS A 8 -3.09 3.16 6.51
CA HIS A 8 -4.02 2.57 5.57
C HIS A 8 -5.03 1.75 6.37
N ILE A 9 -6.26 1.72 5.87
CA ILE A 9 -7.35 0.90 6.41
C ILE A 9 -7.93 0.17 5.20
N PRO A 10 -8.06 -1.17 5.22
CA PRO A 10 -8.59 -1.95 4.10
C PRO A 10 -10.12 -1.82 3.98
N ASP A 11 -10.67 -0.64 4.27
CA ASP A 11 -12.09 -0.31 4.21
C ASP A 11 -12.29 1.22 4.14
N SER A 12 -13.55 1.64 4.08
CA SER A 12 -14.02 3.01 4.23
C SER A 12 -13.36 3.94 3.19
N ARG A 13 -12.89 5.12 3.62
CA ARG A 13 -12.30 6.12 2.75
C ARG A 13 -10.89 5.77 2.26
N TYR A 14 -10.31 4.65 2.69
CA TYR A 14 -8.96 4.22 2.33
C TYR A 14 -8.92 3.06 1.34
N CYS A 15 -9.95 2.23 1.32
CA CYS A 15 -10.09 1.15 0.35
C CYS A 15 -11.57 0.97 0.02
N PHE A 16 -11.97 1.28 -1.21
CA PHE A 16 -13.38 1.17 -1.62
C PHE A 16 -13.53 0.90 -3.11
N ALA A 17 -14.52 0.08 -3.43
CA ALA A 17 -14.91 -0.19 -4.81
C ALA A 17 -15.65 1.01 -5.41
N ILE A 18 -15.33 1.35 -6.66
CA ILE A 18 -16.08 2.34 -7.44
C ILE A 18 -17.00 1.69 -8.47
N ASN A 19 -16.73 0.44 -8.83
CA ASN A 19 -17.60 -0.47 -9.57
C ASN A 19 -17.13 -1.92 -9.35
N GLU A 20 -17.68 -2.87 -10.12
CA GLU A 20 -17.41 -4.31 -9.96
C GLU A 20 -15.92 -4.68 -10.10
N ASN A 21 -15.17 -3.98 -10.95
CA ASN A 21 -13.80 -4.34 -11.31
C ASN A 21 -12.79 -3.22 -11.01
N GLU A 22 -13.20 -2.14 -10.36
CA GLU A 22 -12.32 -1.03 -10.02
C GLU A 22 -12.36 -0.70 -8.54
N LEU A 23 -11.17 -0.60 -7.97
CA LEU A 23 -10.92 -0.32 -6.56
C LEU A 23 -10.06 0.93 -6.43
N VAL A 24 -10.38 1.77 -5.45
CA VAL A 24 -9.53 2.88 -5.03
C VAL A 24 -8.84 2.50 -3.73
N ILE A 25 -7.52 2.63 -3.71
CA ILE A 25 -6.67 2.42 -2.54
C ILE A 25 -5.97 3.74 -2.22
N ARG A 26 -5.99 4.14 -0.95
CA ARG A 26 -5.27 5.30 -0.43
C ARG A 26 -4.28 4.90 0.64
N PHE A 27 -3.17 5.62 0.69
CA PHE A 27 -2.15 5.48 1.72
C PHE A 27 -1.78 6.87 2.22
N ARG A 28 -1.56 7.02 3.53
CA ARG A 28 -1.22 8.31 4.14
C ARG A 28 0.18 8.23 4.76
N LEU A 29 0.96 9.30 4.60
CA LEU A 29 2.21 9.54 5.32
C LEU A 29 2.16 10.88 6.06
N ALA A 30 3.04 11.04 7.06
CA ALA A 30 3.35 12.34 7.63
C ALA A 30 3.91 13.26 6.53
N LYS A 31 3.58 14.56 6.58
CA LYS A 31 3.95 15.51 5.52
C LYS A 31 5.46 15.70 5.37
N GLU A 32 6.20 15.55 6.47
CA GLU A 32 7.68 15.54 6.47
C GLU A 32 8.29 14.32 5.76
N ASP A 33 7.52 13.25 5.55
CA ASP A 33 7.93 12.05 4.82
C ASP A 33 7.46 12.05 3.35
N ARG A 34 7.12 13.22 2.78
CA ARG A 34 6.60 13.35 1.41
C ARG A 34 7.55 12.82 0.31
N ASP A 35 8.85 12.77 0.58
CA ASP A 35 9.85 12.34 -0.40
C ASP A 35 10.05 10.81 -0.41
N VAL A 36 9.33 10.08 0.45
CA VAL A 36 9.28 8.61 0.43
C VAL A 36 8.57 8.15 -0.84
N LYS A 37 9.22 7.27 -1.61
CA LYS A 37 8.56 6.60 -2.72
C LYS A 37 7.69 5.48 -2.21
N VAL A 38 6.47 5.38 -2.73
CA VAL A 38 5.49 4.40 -2.29
C VAL A 38 5.11 3.52 -3.46
N PHE A 39 5.18 2.22 -3.25
CA PHE A 39 4.83 1.20 -4.23
C PHE A 39 3.74 0.31 -3.64
N LEU A 40 2.70 0.06 -4.42
CA LEU A 40 1.71 -0.97 -4.14
C LEU A 40 2.20 -2.30 -4.72
N LEU A 41 2.45 -3.28 -3.85
CA LEU A 41 2.68 -4.66 -4.27
C LEU A 41 1.35 -5.39 -4.16
N TYR A 42 0.82 -5.91 -5.27
CA TYR A 42 -0.51 -6.52 -5.29
C TYR A 42 -0.56 -7.74 -6.19
N GLY A 43 -1.46 -8.68 -5.92
CA GLY A 43 -1.62 -9.90 -6.70
C GLY A 43 -2.87 -10.67 -6.33
N MET A 44 -3.16 -11.76 -7.04
CA MET A 44 -4.28 -12.63 -6.69
C MET A 44 -3.97 -13.30 -5.35
N LYS A 45 -4.95 -13.33 -4.44
CA LYS A 45 -4.74 -13.77 -3.05
C LYS A 45 -4.12 -15.18 -2.93
N TYR A 46 -4.44 -16.10 -3.84
CA TYR A 46 -3.99 -17.49 -3.78
C TYR A 46 -2.59 -17.76 -4.36
N ASP A 47 -2.04 -16.83 -5.15
CA ASP A 47 -0.68 -16.96 -5.69
C ASP A 47 0.25 -15.81 -5.28
N TYR A 48 -0.23 -14.90 -4.43
CA TYR A 48 0.47 -13.72 -3.94
C TYR A 48 1.87 -14.01 -3.39
N GLN A 49 2.06 -15.17 -2.73
CA GLN A 49 3.35 -15.62 -2.23
C GLN A 49 4.41 -15.80 -3.33
N THR A 50 3.97 -16.11 -4.56
CA THR A 50 4.83 -16.39 -5.72
C THR A 50 4.78 -15.32 -6.80
N LYS A 51 3.65 -14.64 -6.96
CA LYS A 51 3.39 -13.69 -8.05
C LYS A 51 2.80 -12.41 -7.51
N ARG A 52 3.48 -11.30 -7.81
CA ARG A 52 3.08 -9.95 -7.44
C ARG A 52 3.31 -9.02 -8.62
N LYS A 53 2.42 -8.06 -8.77
CA LYS A 53 2.61 -6.87 -9.58
C LYS A 53 3.05 -5.75 -8.65
N GLU A 54 3.89 -4.86 -9.18
CA GLU A 54 4.30 -3.65 -8.48
C GLU A 54 3.77 -2.44 -9.25
N LYS A 55 3.30 -1.43 -8.53
CA LYS A 55 2.89 -0.15 -9.09
C LYS A 55 3.30 0.99 -8.17
N GLU A 56 4.13 1.90 -8.66
CA GLU A 56 4.41 3.15 -7.95
C GLU A 56 3.12 3.98 -7.83
N ILE A 57 2.89 4.53 -6.63
CA ILE A 57 1.75 5.41 -6.34
C ILE A 57 2.26 6.79 -5.95
N PHE A 58 1.55 7.82 -6.36
CA PHE A 58 1.97 9.21 -6.22
C PHE A 58 1.03 9.98 -5.28
N ILE A 59 1.53 11.06 -4.71
CA ILE A 59 0.75 11.97 -3.88
C ILE A 59 -0.32 12.64 -4.76
N CYS A 60 -1.58 12.52 -4.35
CA CYS A 60 -2.72 13.18 -5.00
C CYS A 60 -3.27 14.34 -4.17
N TYR A 61 -3.12 14.26 -2.84
CA TYR A 61 -3.66 15.24 -1.91
C TYR A 61 -2.66 15.55 -0.79
N GLU A 62 -2.75 16.76 -0.24
CA GLU A 62 -1.92 17.24 0.86
C GLU A 62 -2.79 18.07 1.80
N ASP A 63 -2.64 17.87 3.10
CA ASP A 63 -3.23 18.73 4.12
C ASP A 63 -2.15 19.42 4.98
N LYS A 64 -2.52 19.91 6.16
CA LYS A 64 -1.60 20.59 7.07
C LYS A 64 -0.50 19.65 7.61
N LEU A 65 -0.84 18.38 7.86
CA LEU A 65 -0.01 17.41 8.59
C LEU A 65 0.36 16.17 7.77
N PHE A 66 -0.37 15.87 6.71
CA PHE A 66 -0.24 14.62 5.96
C PHE A 66 -0.22 14.82 4.45
N VAL A 67 0.37 13.84 3.78
CA VAL A 67 0.24 13.63 2.32
C VAL A 67 -0.52 12.32 2.07
N TYR A 68 -1.30 12.29 1.00
CA TYR A 68 -2.14 11.16 0.64
C TYR A 68 -1.82 10.70 -0.76
N PHE A 69 -1.47 9.43 -0.85
CA PHE A 69 -1.30 8.68 -2.09
C PHE A 69 -2.64 8.04 -2.46
N GLU A 70 -2.97 8.03 -3.74
CA GLU A 70 -4.18 7.37 -4.23
C GLU A 70 -3.88 6.62 -5.53
N VAL A 71 -4.43 5.42 -5.64
CA VAL A 71 -4.38 4.65 -6.88
C VAL A 71 -5.74 4.05 -7.17
N LYS A 72 -6.15 4.18 -8.43
CA LYS A 72 -7.24 3.41 -9.00
C LYS A 72 -6.66 2.15 -9.64
N LEU A 73 -7.20 1.01 -9.27
CA LEU A 73 -6.76 -0.30 -9.71
C LEU A 73 -7.91 -1.01 -10.43
N HIS A 74 -7.65 -1.49 -11.64
CA HIS A 74 -8.54 -2.42 -12.33
C HIS A 74 -8.15 -3.85 -11.94
N LEU A 75 -9.14 -4.65 -11.55
CA LEU A 75 -8.97 -6.01 -11.08
C LEU A 75 -9.78 -6.96 -11.97
N ASP A 76 -9.09 -7.89 -12.63
CA ASP A 76 -9.74 -8.98 -13.37
C ASP A 76 -10.41 -10.00 -12.42
N ASP A 77 -9.86 -10.14 -11.21
CA ASP A 77 -10.39 -10.94 -10.10
C ASP A 77 -10.37 -10.08 -8.83
N THR A 78 -11.52 -9.96 -8.16
CA THR A 78 -11.66 -9.13 -6.95
C THR A 78 -11.01 -9.75 -5.71
N ARG A 79 -10.57 -11.02 -5.77
CA ARG A 79 -9.86 -11.71 -4.69
C ARG A 79 -8.37 -11.41 -4.79
N PHE A 80 -7.98 -10.24 -4.32
CA PHE A 80 -6.60 -9.78 -4.37
C PHE A 80 -6.04 -9.52 -2.97
N ALA A 81 -4.72 -9.49 -2.87
CA ALA A 81 -3.95 -9.16 -1.69
C ALA A 81 -2.93 -8.08 -2.07
N TYR A 82 -2.55 -7.24 -1.11
CA TYR A 82 -1.59 -6.18 -1.35
C TYR A 82 -0.90 -5.70 -0.08
N ILE A 83 0.37 -5.33 -0.19
CA ILE A 83 1.14 -4.60 0.83
C ILE A 83 1.67 -3.29 0.22
N PHE A 84 2.19 -2.38 1.04
CA PHE A 84 2.93 -1.21 0.56
C PHE A 84 4.43 -1.41 0.76
N ARG A 85 5.22 -1.04 -0.24
CA ARG A 85 6.68 -0.98 -0.17
C ARG A 85 7.10 0.49 -0.20
N LEU A 86 7.94 0.89 0.73
CA LEU A 86 8.35 2.27 0.96
C LEU A 86 9.86 2.37 0.76
N GLU A 87 10.32 3.33 -0.01
CA GLU A 87 11.75 3.62 -0.16
C GLU A 87 12.08 5.01 0.39
N LYS A 88 13.01 5.07 1.34
CA LYS A 88 13.51 6.32 1.92
C LYS A 88 15.03 6.27 2.03
N GLU A 89 15.74 7.20 1.40
CA GLU A 89 17.20 7.34 1.56
C GLU A 89 18.01 6.04 1.30
N ASN A 90 17.57 5.23 0.32
CA ASN A 90 18.09 3.89 -0.01
C ASN A 90 17.74 2.77 0.98
N GLU A 91 17.00 3.06 2.05
CA GLU A 91 16.41 2.06 2.92
C GLU A 91 15.03 1.63 2.37
N LEU A 92 14.73 0.35 2.56
CA LEU A 92 13.50 -0.28 2.10
C LEU A 92 12.68 -0.72 3.31
N TYR A 93 11.38 -0.40 3.26
CA TYR A 93 10.41 -0.81 4.27
C TYR A 93 9.18 -1.41 3.62
N TYR A 94 8.46 -2.23 4.37
CA TYR A 94 7.16 -2.77 4.02
C TYR A 94 6.14 -2.33 5.05
N PHE A 95 4.94 -2.00 4.60
CA PHE A 95 3.78 -1.76 5.45
C PHE A 95 2.71 -2.80 5.12
N SER A 96 2.41 -3.64 6.10
CA SER A 96 1.36 -4.67 6.09
C SER A 96 0.50 -4.54 7.35
N GLU A 97 -0.37 -5.51 7.60
CA GLU A 97 -1.14 -5.66 8.84
C GLU A 97 -0.26 -5.72 10.10
N ASP A 98 1.01 -6.09 9.98
CA ASP A 98 1.98 -6.09 11.08
C ASP A 98 2.60 -4.70 11.35
N GLY A 99 2.25 -3.69 10.56
CA GLY A 99 2.84 -2.36 10.60
C GLY A 99 4.07 -2.25 9.70
N VAL A 100 5.05 -1.44 10.11
CA VAL A 100 6.26 -1.18 9.31
C VAL A 100 7.37 -2.16 9.67
N THR A 101 7.90 -2.86 8.67
CA THR A 101 9.06 -3.76 8.82
C THR A 101 10.12 -3.48 7.75
N GLN A 102 11.38 -3.83 8.00
CA GLN A 102 12.44 -3.77 6.98
C GLN A 102 12.46 -5.02 6.09
N ASP A 103 12.07 -6.16 6.65
CA ASP A 103 11.96 -7.43 5.96
C ASP A 103 10.51 -7.88 5.90
N TYR A 104 10.12 -8.47 4.77
CA TYR A 104 8.80 -9.08 4.60
C TYR A 104 8.96 -10.47 3.97
N ASP A 105 8.53 -11.50 4.68
CA ASP A 105 8.60 -12.87 4.20
C ASP A 105 7.42 -13.19 3.30
N PHE A 106 7.62 -13.03 2.00
CA PHE A 106 6.62 -13.35 0.99
C PHE A 106 6.17 -14.82 0.99
N SER A 107 6.98 -15.75 1.52
CA SER A 107 6.58 -17.16 1.60
C SER A 107 5.45 -17.38 2.62
N ASN A 108 5.37 -16.50 3.62
CA ASN A 108 4.36 -16.51 4.70
C ASN A 108 3.33 -15.36 4.58
N ALA A 109 3.27 -14.68 3.43
CA ALA A 109 2.39 -13.53 3.21
C ALA A 109 0.89 -13.79 3.44
N PHE A 110 0.46 -15.06 3.51
CA PHE A 110 -0.93 -15.42 3.83
C PHE A 110 -1.40 -14.93 5.21
N TYR A 111 -0.46 -14.66 6.14
CA TYR A 111 -0.79 -14.27 7.52
C TYR A 111 -0.96 -12.75 7.71
N ASN A 112 -0.31 -11.95 6.87
CA ASN A 112 -0.09 -10.52 7.10
C ASN A 112 0.05 -9.76 5.77
N PHE A 113 -1.07 -9.62 5.05
CA PHE A 113 -1.13 -8.73 3.88
C PHE A 113 -1.04 -7.26 4.30
#